data_AF-A0A0D7NBV9-F1
#
_entry.id   AF-A0A0D7NBV9-F1
#
_cell.length_a   1.000
_cell.length_b   1.000
_cell.length_c   1.000
_cell.angle_alpha   90.00
_cell.angle_beta   90.00
_cell.angle_gamma   90.00
#
_symmetry.space_group_name_H-M   'P 1'
#
loop_
_entity.id
_entity.type
_entity.pdbx_description
1 polymer ?
#
loop_
_entity_poly.entity_id
_entity_poly.type
_entity_poly.pdbx_seq_one_letter_code
_entity_poly.pdbx_strand_id
1 'polypeptide(L)'
;MPLTFQRVRSHWTSGTEKCAVGHWFAADAVVALALVHHLAIGRNIPFTSLLDWLLGLAPRGVVEFVPKSDPMVQRQFREDVFAEYGKEQFEAALRSRAEIVRVLELAPEGRTLYEYRRRP
;
A
#
# COMPACT_ATOMS: atom_id res chain seq x y z
N MET A 1 61.39 -28.35 1.16
CA MET A 1 61.09 -27.12 0.40
C MET A 1 59.57 -26.98 0.28
N PRO A 2 58.91 -26.15 1.09
CA PRO A 2 57.50 -25.84 0.92
C PRO A 2 57.29 -24.44 0.31
N LEU A 3 56.24 -24.36 -0.51
CA LEU A 3 55.81 -23.23 -1.32
C LEU A 3 55.24 -22.10 -0.45
N THR A 4 55.57 -20.85 -0.82
CA THR A 4 55.13 -19.62 -0.16
C THR A 4 53.66 -19.33 -0.48
N PHE A 5 52.78 -19.41 0.52
CA PHE A 5 51.37 -19.04 0.41
C PHE A 5 51.22 -17.52 0.65
N GLN A 6 50.74 -16.80 -0.37
CA GLN A 6 50.53 -15.35 -0.32
C GLN A 6 49.30 -15.03 0.54
N ARG A 7 49.55 -14.35 1.67
CA ARG A 7 48.57 -13.83 2.62
C ARG A 7 47.56 -12.91 1.91
N VAL A 8 46.30 -13.35 1.76
CA VAL A 8 45.17 -12.47 1.42
C VAL A 8 44.95 -11.53 2.61
N ARG A 9 45.11 -10.22 2.37
CA ARG A 9 44.81 -9.18 3.36
C ARG A 9 43.30 -9.17 3.62
N SER A 10 42.92 -9.47 4.85
CA SER A 10 41.58 -9.22 5.38
C SER A 10 41.31 -7.72 5.43
N HIS A 11 40.55 -7.21 4.45
CA HIS A 11 39.87 -5.93 4.61
C HIS A 11 38.59 -6.21 5.41
N TRP A 12 38.62 -5.89 6.70
CA TRP A 12 37.43 -5.78 7.53
C TRP A 12 36.63 -4.57 7.04
N THR A 13 35.69 -4.79 6.11
CA THR A 13 34.63 -3.80 5.89
C THR A 13 33.52 -4.07 6.90
N SER A 14 33.37 -3.09 7.79
CA SER A 14 32.33 -2.96 8.79
C SER A 14 30.98 -3.45 8.31
N GLY A 15 30.32 -4.24 9.14
CA GLY A 15 28.95 -4.66 8.94
C GLY A 15 28.03 -3.45 8.78
N THR A 16 27.47 -3.30 7.60
CA THR A 16 26.19 -2.65 7.40
C THR A 16 25.29 -3.66 6.75
N GLU A 17 24.66 -4.47 7.60
CA GLU A 17 23.45 -5.21 7.27
C GLU A 17 22.35 -4.18 6.96
N LYS A 18 22.37 -3.64 5.74
CA LYS A 18 21.16 -3.12 5.12
C LYS A 18 20.74 -4.18 4.13
N CYS A 19 20.02 -5.18 4.62
CA CYS A 19 19.05 -5.88 3.81
C CYS A 19 18.18 -4.80 3.17
N ALA A 20 18.44 -4.49 1.90
CA ALA A 20 17.56 -3.67 1.10
C ALA A 20 16.28 -4.48 0.84
N VAL A 21 15.35 -4.42 1.80
CA VAL A 21 13.99 -4.97 1.71
C VAL A 21 13.20 -4.33 0.55
N GLY A 22 13.77 -3.38 -0.21
CA GLY A 22 13.14 -2.78 -1.38
C GLY A 22 13.36 -3.52 -2.71
N HIS A 23 14.37 -4.38 -2.85
CA HIS A 23 14.72 -4.96 -4.16
C HIS A 23 14.08 -6.33 -4.44
N TRP A 24 13.52 -7.00 -3.42
CA TRP A 24 12.96 -8.36 -3.53
C TRP A 24 11.43 -8.40 -3.56
N PHE A 25 10.75 -7.26 -3.38
CA PHE A 25 9.29 -7.19 -3.44
C PHE A 25 8.85 -6.65 -4.81
N ALA A 26 9.04 -7.48 -5.85
CA ALA A 26 8.33 -7.31 -7.11
C ALA A 26 7.07 -8.17 -7.05
N ALA A 27 6.12 -7.80 -6.19
CA ALA A 27 4.84 -8.51 -6.15
C ALA A 27 4.09 -8.24 -7.47
N ASP A 28 3.54 -9.30 -8.08
CA ASP A 28 2.75 -9.14 -9.29
C ASP A 28 1.42 -8.44 -9.02
N ALA A 29 0.83 -8.63 -7.83
CA ALA A 29 -0.40 -7.98 -7.41
C ALA A 29 -0.48 -7.77 -5.88
N VAL A 30 -1.23 -6.76 -5.46
CA VAL A 30 -1.59 -6.53 -4.04
C VAL A 30 -3.09 -6.65 -3.82
N VAL A 31 -3.47 -7.26 -2.70
CA VAL A 31 -4.86 -7.29 -2.21
C VAL A 31 -4.92 -6.55 -0.87
N ALA A 32 -5.61 -5.41 -0.85
CA ALA A 32 -5.74 -4.53 0.32
C ALA A 32 -7.21 -4.41 0.73
N LEU A 33 -7.66 -5.36 1.56
CA LEU A 33 -9.03 -5.45 2.07
C LEU A 33 -9.14 -4.68 3.39
N ALA A 34 -10.14 -3.80 3.49
CA ALA A 34 -10.39 -2.83 4.56
C ALA A 34 -9.19 -1.99 5.04
N LEU A 35 -8.02 -2.08 4.37
CA LEU A 35 -6.79 -1.41 4.78
C LEU A 35 -6.90 0.12 4.68
N VAL A 36 -7.65 0.60 3.68
CA VAL A 36 -7.93 2.03 3.47
C VAL A 36 -8.59 2.64 4.70
N HIS A 37 -9.57 1.94 5.28
CA HIS A 37 -10.25 2.42 6.49
C HIS A 37 -9.29 2.51 7.68
N HIS A 38 -8.51 1.46 7.96
CA HIS A 38 -7.58 1.45 9.10
C HIS A 38 -6.52 2.54 9.04
N LEU A 39 -5.99 2.85 7.85
CA LEU A 39 -4.93 3.83 7.70
C LEU A 39 -5.47 5.26 7.54
N ALA A 40 -6.51 5.46 6.73
CA ALA A 40 -7.07 6.79 6.54
C ALA A 40 -7.84 7.28 7.78
N ILE A 41 -8.63 6.42 8.43
CA ILE A 41 -9.41 6.81 9.62
C ILE A 41 -8.60 6.64 10.91
N GLY A 42 -7.86 5.54 11.04
CA GLY A 42 -7.10 5.26 12.27
C GLY A 42 -5.83 6.09 12.44
N ARG A 43 -5.23 6.59 11.35
CA ARG A 43 -3.94 7.32 11.37
C ARG A 43 -3.98 8.66 10.63
N ASN A 44 -5.15 9.10 10.14
CA ASN A 44 -5.34 10.34 9.38
C ASN A 44 -4.36 10.47 8.19
N ILE A 45 -4.12 9.35 7.48
CA ILE A 45 -3.23 9.35 6.31
C ILE A 45 -4.04 9.76 5.07
N PRO A 46 -3.62 10.78 4.31
CA PRO A 46 -4.27 11.15 3.05
C PRO A 46 -4.29 10.00 2.04
N PHE A 47 -5.37 9.89 1.25
CA PHE A 47 -5.49 8.85 0.23
C PHE A 47 -4.35 8.87 -0.78
N THR A 48 -3.82 10.06 -1.09
CA THR A 48 -2.68 10.25 -1.98
C THR A 48 -1.46 9.45 -1.51
N SER A 49 -1.01 9.68 -0.27
CA SER A 49 0.13 9.00 0.34
C SER A 49 -0.10 7.49 0.48
N LEU A 50 -1.32 7.10 0.86
CA LEU A 50 -1.70 5.69 0.97
C LEU A 50 -1.58 4.97 -0.38
N LEU A 51 -2.11 5.59 -1.44
CA LEU A 51 -2.11 5.01 -2.78
C LEU A 51 -0.72 5.03 -3.41
N ASP A 52 0.09 6.06 -3.17
CA ASP A 52 1.49 6.09 -3.60
C ASP A 52 2.28 4.92 -3.01
N TRP A 53 2.10 4.67 -1.70
CA TRP A 53 2.70 3.52 -1.04
C TRP A 53 2.19 2.20 -1.62
N LEU A 54 0.87 2.04 -1.76
CA LEU A 54 0.26 0.81 -2.24
C LEU A 54 0.66 0.46 -3.69
N LEU A 55 0.62 1.44 -4.59
CA LEU A 55 0.98 1.28 -6.00
C LEU A 55 2.49 1.10 -6.21
N GLY A 56 3.30 1.45 -5.21
CA GLY A 56 4.73 1.16 -5.16
C GLY A 56 5.04 -0.32 -4.95
N LEU A 57 4.13 -1.08 -4.33
CA LEU A 57 4.34 -2.50 -3.98
C LEU A 57 4.12 -3.46 -5.15
N ALA A 58 3.17 -3.16 -6.04
CA ALA A 58 2.82 -3.98 -7.19
C ALA A 58 2.20 -3.16 -8.33
N PRO A 59 2.34 -3.57 -9.60
CA PRO A 59 1.76 -2.87 -10.74
C PRO A 59 0.24 -3.03 -10.87
N ARG A 60 -0.39 -3.94 -10.12
CA ARG A 60 -1.84 -4.18 -10.14
C ARG A 60 -2.33 -4.63 -8.78
N GLY A 61 -3.63 -4.56 -8.56
CA GLY A 61 -4.20 -5.02 -7.30
C GLY A 61 -5.68 -4.78 -7.14
N VAL A 62 -6.19 -5.15 -5.98
CA VAL A 62 -7.57 -4.93 -5.55
C VAL A 62 -7.56 -4.17 -4.23
N VAL A 63 -8.35 -3.09 -4.16
CA VAL A 63 -8.53 -2.29 -2.95
C VAL A 63 -9.98 -2.27 -2.54
N GLU A 64 -10.25 -2.53 -1.26
CA GLU A 64 -11.57 -2.35 -0.67
C GLU A 64 -11.70 -0.95 -0.05
N PHE A 65 -12.71 -0.22 -0.50
CA PHE A 65 -13.19 0.99 0.13
C PHE A 65 -14.40 0.67 1.00
N VAL A 66 -14.35 1.11 2.26
CA VAL A 66 -15.45 0.96 3.21
C VAL A 66 -16.06 2.35 3.48
N PRO A 67 -17.35 2.56 3.19
CA PRO A 67 -17.98 3.86 3.39
C PRO A 67 -18.12 4.19 4.88
N LYS A 68 -18.29 5.48 5.18
CA LYS A 68 -18.49 5.99 6.54
C LYS A 68 -19.73 5.38 7.20
N SER A 69 -20.74 5.00 6.42
CA SER A 69 -21.99 4.38 6.88
C SER A 69 -21.83 2.95 7.38
N ASP A 70 -20.69 2.29 7.12
CA ASP A 70 -20.47 0.92 7.55
C ASP A 70 -20.44 0.81 9.10
N PRO A 71 -21.16 -0.16 9.70
CA PRO A 71 -21.23 -0.31 11.15
C PRO A 71 -19.87 -0.50 11.84
N MET A 72 -18.89 -1.08 11.16
CA MET A 72 -17.53 -1.26 11.68
C MET A 72 -16.81 0.09 11.78
N VAL A 73 -16.96 0.94 10.76
CA VAL A 73 -16.37 2.28 10.69
C VAL A 73 -16.93 3.18 11.77
N GLN A 74 -18.24 3.13 12.00
CA GLN A 74 -18.94 3.89 13.03
C GLN A 74 -18.46 3.57 14.45
N ARG A 75 -18.00 2.34 14.71
CA ARG A 75 -17.52 1.93 16.06
C ARG A 75 -16.12 2.46 16.40
N GLN A 76 -15.30 2.78 15.42
CA GLN A 76 -13.89 3.18 15.60
C GLN A 76 -13.67 4.70 15.37
N PHE A 77 -14.76 5.46 15.37
CA PHE A 77 -14.84 6.83 14.88
C PHE A 77 -14.20 7.87 15.80
N ARG A 78 -13.49 8.85 15.21
CA ARG A 78 -13.16 10.15 15.82
C ARG A 78 -13.47 11.28 14.82
N GLU A 79 -14.14 12.34 15.28
CA GLU A 79 -14.71 13.42 14.46
C GLU A 79 -13.67 14.25 13.68
N ASP A 80 -12.43 14.23 14.13
CA ASP A 80 -11.31 15.11 13.75
C ASP A 80 -10.52 14.65 12.50
N VAL A 81 -10.88 13.52 11.89
CA VAL A 81 -10.15 12.90 10.75
C VAL A 81 -10.82 13.14 9.39
N PHE A 82 -11.92 13.91 9.34
CA PHE A 82 -13.01 13.59 8.40
C PHE A 82 -13.24 14.45 7.16
N ALA A 83 -12.49 15.53 6.95
CA ALA A 83 -12.82 16.47 5.87
C ALA A 83 -12.72 15.85 4.47
N GLU A 84 -11.77 14.93 4.24
CA GLU A 84 -11.46 14.42 2.89
C GLU A 84 -11.78 12.93 2.67
N TYR A 85 -12.28 12.20 3.68
CA TYR A 85 -12.64 10.80 3.51
C TYR A 85 -13.98 10.67 2.77
N GLY A 86 -13.98 10.09 1.58
CA GLY A 86 -15.19 9.83 0.79
C GLY A 86 -14.88 9.00 -0.44
N LYS A 87 -15.92 8.39 -1.02
CA LYS A 87 -15.76 7.47 -2.17
C LYS A 87 -15.23 8.24 -3.36
N GLU A 88 -15.77 9.42 -3.61
CA GLU A 88 -15.41 10.29 -4.73
C GLU A 88 -13.96 10.76 -4.64
N GLN A 89 -13.51 11.18 -3.44
CA GLN A 89 -12.13 11.61 -3.21
C GLN A 89 -11.15 10.43 -3.36
N PHE A 90 -11.52 9.26 -2.83
CA PHE A 90 -10.73 8.04 -2.99
C PHE A 90 -10.61 7.66 -4.47
N GLU A 91 -11.71 7.62 -5.21
CA GLU A 91 -11.72 7.29 -6.62
C GLU A 91 -10.91 8.31 -7.44
N ALA A 92 -11.04 9.60 -7.16
CA ALA A 92 -10.25 10.64 -7.82
C ALA A 92 -8.75 10.45 -7.56
N ALA A 93 -8.37 10.18 -6.30
CA ALA A 93 -6.99 9.90 -5.93
C ALA A 93 -6.46 8.63 -6.63
N LEU A 94 -7.26 7.56 -6.72
CA LEU A 94 -6.89 6.33 -7.42
C LEU A 94 -6.75 6.55 -8.93
N ARG A 95 -7.72 7.21 -9.58
CA ARG A 95 -7.67 7.53 -11.03
C ARG A 95 -6.51 8.44 -11.40
N SER A 96 -6.02 9.27 -10.48
CA SER A 96 -4.86 10.12 -10.73
C SER A 96 -3.54 9.33 -10.85
N ARG A 97 -3.47 8.11 -10.27
CA ARG A 97 -2.24 7.30 -10.19
C ARG A 97 -2.32 5.97 -10.93
N ALA A 98 -3.53 5.46 -11.15
CA ALA A 98 -3.78 4.16 -11.76
C ALA A 98 -5.01 4.21 -12.67
N GLU A 99 -5.16 3.18 -13.50
CA GLU A 99 -6.39 2.83 -14.19
C GLU A 99 -7.25 1.98 -13.26
N ILE A 100 -8.54 2.33 -13.12
CA ILE A 100 -9.52 1.46 -12.45
C ILE A 100 -10.04 0.50 -13.52
N VAL A 101 -9.68 -0.77 -13.41
CA VAL A 101 -10.03 -1.83 -14.37
C VAL A 101 -11.44 -2.33 -14.13
N ARG A 102 -11.82 -2.49 -12.86
CA ARG A 102 -13.13 -3.00 -12.47
C ARG A 102 -13.57 -2.41 -11.14
N VAL A 103 -14.87 -2.16 -11.02
CA VAL A 103 -15.52 -1.78 -9.77
C VAL A 103 -16.56 -2.86 -9.44
N LEU A 104 -16.53 -3.37 -8.21
CA LEU A 104 -17.51 -4.30 -7.68
C LEU A 104 -18.09 -3.74 -6.39
N GLU A 105 -19.37 -3.39 -6.40
CA GLU A 105 -20.10 -2.97 -5.21
C GLU A 105 -20.57 -4.21 -4.44
N LEU A 106 -20.23 -4.25 -3.15
CA LEU A 106 -20.61 -5.31 -2.23
C LEU A 106 -21.81 -4.81 -1.40
N ALA A 107 -22.96 -5.44 -1.62
CA ALA A 107 -24.16 -5.24 -0.82
C ALA A 107 -24.07 -6.03 0.50
N PRO A 108 -24.75 -5.60 1.58
CA PRO A 108 -25.66 -4.45 1.69
C PRO A 108 -25.02 -3.15 2.21
N GLU A 109 -23.78 -3.16 2.75
CA GLU A 109 -23.21 -1.99 3.44
C GLU A 109 -22.49 -0.97 2.53
N GLY A 110 -22.53 -1.15 1.20
CA GLY A 110 -21.98 -0.17 0.24
C GLY A 110 -20.45 -0.21 0.13
N ARG A 111 -19.82 -1.29 0.59
CA ARG A 111 -18.38 -1.54 0.38
C ARG A 111 -18.10 -1.69 -1.11
N THR A 112 -16.95 -1.21 -1.55
CA THR A 112 -16.60 -1.26 -2.98
C THR A 112 -15.20 -1.81 -3.16
N LEU A 113 -15.06 -2.84 -4.01
CA LEU A 113 -13.77 -3.33 -4.47
C LEU A 113 -13.40 -2.66 -5.79
N TYR A 114 -12.19 -2.12 -5.85
CA TYR A 114 -11.60 -1.54 -7.03
C TYR A 114 -10.43 -2.41 -7.47
N GLU A 115 -10.55 -3.05 -8.63
CA GLU A 115 -9.39 -3.59 -9.33
C GLU A 115 -8.70 -2.44 -10.05
N TYR A 116 -7.39 -2.33 -9.86
CA TYR A 116 -6.58 -1.29 -10.47
C TYR A 116 -5.37 -1.86 -11.21
N ARG A 117 -4.87 -1.08 -12.16
CA ARG A 117 -3.60 -1.28 -12.85
C ARG A 117 -2.83 0.04 -12.89
N ARG A 118 -1.59 0.03 -12.40
CA ARG A 118 -0.68 1.17 -12.46
C ARG A 118 -0.41 1.53 -13.92
N ARG A 119 -0.43 2.82 -14.24
CA ARG A 119 -0.03 3.29 -15.58
C ARG A 119 1.49 3.08 -15.75
N PRO A 120 1.95 2.72 -16.95
CA PRO A 120 3.37 2.62 -17.23
C PRO A 120 4.08 3.97 -17.09
#